data_AF-A0AAT9HL66-F1
#
_entry.id   AF-A0AAT9HL66-F1
#
_cell.length_a   1.000
_cell.length_b   1.000
_cell.length_c   1.000
_cell.angle_alpha   90.00
_cell.angle_beta   90.00
_cell.angle_gamma   90.00
#
_symmetry.space_group_name_H-M   'P 1'
#
loop_
_entity.id
_entity.type
_entity.pdbx_description
1 polymer ?
#
loop_
_entity_poly.entity_id
_entity_poly.type
_entity_poly.pdbx_seq_one_letter_code
_entity_poly.pdbx_strand_id
1 'polypeptide(L)'
;MQGNESLNSAMRESGLTQAELADKVNAHLIRAGHEGTVGDRTIRNWLTGKTGWPHPRQRAALEAVFGCTAGELGFSPPARRRHTSNPEENPVRRRNFLTVAGGTTAAVMFPSPVPRLRWGPPTSSGSAAGWTP
;
A
#
# COMPACT_ATOMS: atom_id res chain seq x y z
N MET A 1 -4.79 -9.86 -24.62
CA MET A 1 -4.13 -9.35 -23.40
C MET A 1 -4.92 -8.14 -22.94
N GLN A 2 -5.58 -8.21 -21.79
CA GLN A 2 -6.31 -7.06 -21.25
C GLN A 2 -5.27 -6.17 -20.58
N GLY A 3 -4.95 -5.05 -21.22
CA GLY A 3 -4.00 -4.07 -20.68
C GLY A 3 -4.58 -3.37 -19.45
N ASN A 4 -3.74 -2.66 -18.71
CA ASN A 4 -4.18 -1.81 -17.62
C ASN A 4 -4.80 -0.53 -18.20
N GLU A 5 -6.09 -0.58 -18.49
CA GLU A 5 -6.85 0.53 -19.05
C GLU A 5 -6.90 1.74 -18.12
N SER A 6 -6.93 1.52 -16.80
CA SER A 6 -6.98 2.58 -15.79
C SER A 6 -5.69 3.41 -15.78
N LEU A 7 -4.52 2.76 -15.82
CA LEU A 7 -3.24 3.46 -15.96
C LEU A 7 -3.14 4.21 -17.31
N ASN A 8 -3.64 3.59 -18.39
CA ASN A 8 -3.61 4.21 -19.71
C ASN A 8 -4.51 5.47 -19.76
N SER A 9 -5.70 5.41 -19.17
CA SER A 9 -6.60 6.57 -19.05
C SER A 9 -5.97 7.67 -18.19
N ALA A 10 -5.38 7.34 -17.03
CA ALA A 10 -4.71 8.32 -16.18
C ALA A 10 -3.53 9.03 -16.88
N MET A 11 -2.76 8.30 -17.69
CA MET A 11 -1.71 8.90 -18.52
C MET A 11 -2.28 9.85 -19.56
N ARG A 12 -3.37 9.49 -20.23
CA ARG A 12 -4.03 10.34 -21.23
C ARG A 12 -4.64 11.59 -20.61
N GLU A 13 -5.29 11.47 -19.46
CA GLU A 13 -5.85 12.61 -18.72
C GLU A 13 -4.76 13.57 -18.23
N SER A 14 -3.62 13.02 -17.82
CA SER A 14 -2.46 13.81 -17.39
C SER A 14 -1.62 14.35 -18.55
N GLY A 15 -1.90 13.93 -19.79
CA GLY A 15 -1.12 14.27 -20.98
C GLY A 15 0.30 13.72 -20.98
N LEU A 16 0.59 12.65 -20.22
CA LEU A 16 1.93 12.11 -20.03
C LEU A 16 2.26 11.01 -21.03
N THR A 17 3.47 11.07 -21.60
CA THR A 17 4.05 9.98 -22.38
C THR A 17 4.67 8.89 -21.48
N GLN A 18 5.00 7.73 -22.06
CA GLN A 18 5.66 6.63 -21.32
C GLN A 18 7.04 7.04 -20.79
N ALA A 19 7.80 7.79 -21.59
CA ALA A 19 9.11 8.31 -21.20
C ALA A 19 8.99 9.32 -20.05
N GLU A 20 8.07 10.28 -20.15
CA GLU A 20 7.86 11.28 -19.10
C GLU A 20 7.37 10.66 -17.80
N LEU A 21 6.54 9.61 -17.88
CA LEU A 21 6.14 8.86 -16.69
C LEU A 21 7.35 8.18 -16.04
N ALA A 22 8.22 7.55 -16.84
CA ALA A 22 9.45 6.94 -16.34
C ALA A 22 10.36 7.98 -15.66
N ASP A 23 10.52 9.15 -16.29
CA ASP A 23 11.32 10.25 -15.73
C ASP A 23 10.74 10.78 -14.42
N LYS A 24 9.43 11.00 -14.34
CA LYS A 24 8.76 11.44 -13.10
C LYS A 24 8.89 10.41 -11.99
N VAL A 25 8.71 9.13 -12.29
CA VAL A 25 8.88 8.05 -11.32
C VAL A 25 10.33 7.97 -10.84
N ASN A 26 11.30 8.03 -11.75
CA ASN A 26 12.72 8.04 -11.38
C ASN A 26 13.10 9.29 -10.56
N ALA A 27 12.57 10.47 -10.91
CA ALA A 27 12.80 11.68 -10.13
C ALA A 27 12.28 11.53 -8.69
N HIS A 28 11.13 10.88 -8.49
CA HIS A 28 10.64 10.56 -7.16
C HIS A 28 11.53 9.55 -6.42
N LEU A 29 12.00 8.50 -7.10
CA LEU A 29 12.91 7.52 -6.51
C LEU A 29 14.24 8.17 -6.09
N ILE A 30 14.82 9.01 -6.94
CA ILE A 30 16.07 9.73 -6.67
C ILE A 30 15.88 10.67 -5.48
N ARG A 31 14.77 11.42 -5.42
CA ARG A 31 14.45 12.28 -4.27
C ARG A 31 14.27 11.50 -2.98
N ALA A 32 13.80 10.26 -3.05
CA ALA A 32 13.69 9.35 -1.91
C ALA A 32 15.03 8.66 -1.55
N GLY A 33 16.13 8.96 -2.25
CA GLY A 33 17.44 8.35 -2.01
C GLY A 33 17.61 6.95 -2.63
N HIS A 34 16.89 6.67 -3.72
CA HIS A 34 16.94 5.39 -4.44
C HIS A 34 17.43 5.57 -5.88
N GLU A 35 17.98 4.50 -6.45
CA GLU A 35 18.37 4.50 -7.86
C GLU A 35 17.13 4.51 -8.78
N GLY A 36 17.14 5.37 -9.79
CA GLY A 36 16.11 5.45 -10.81
C GLY A 36 16.25 4.31 -11.83
N THR A 37 15.70 3.13 -11.53
CA THR A 37 15.78 1.95 -12.41
C THR A 37 14.53 1.73 -13.28
N VAL A 38 13.56 2.66 -13.26
CA VAL A 38 12.30 2.50 -14.02
C VAL A 38 12.50 3.02 -15.43
N GLY A 39 12.55 2.13 -16.42
CA GLY A 39 12.64 2.49 -17.83
C GLY A 39 11.34 2.21 -18.60
N ASP A 40 11.34 2.56 -19.89
CA ASP A 40 10.21 2.42 -20.82
C ASP A 40 9.63 0.99 -20.83
N ARG A 41 10.49 -0.04 -20.74
CA ARG A 41 10.06 -1.44 -20.67
C ARG A 41 9.24 -1.75 -19.40
N THR A 42 9.61 -1.16 -18.27
CA THR A 42 8.88 -1.32 -17.01
C THR A 42 7.51 -0.68 -17.12
N ILE A 43 7.43 0.52 -17.69
CA ILE A 43 6.16 1.21 -17.96
C ILE A 43 5.27 0.38 -18.89
N ARG A 44 5.81 -0.16 -19.98
CA ARG A 44 5.07 -1.07 -20.88
C ARG A 44 4.57 -2.32 -20.17
N ASN A 45 5.35 -2.90 -19.26
CA ASN A 45 4.90 -4.06 -18.48
C ASN A 45 3.72 -3.72 -17.57
N TRP A 46 3.67 -2.50 -17.02
CA TRP A 46 2.54 -2.02 -16.23
C TRP A 46 1.30 -1.78 -17.11
N LEU A 47 1.48 -1.12 -18.25
CA LEU A 47 0.40 -0.85 -19.21
C LEU A 47 -0.18 -2.13 -19.82
N THR A 48 0.64 -3.16 -20.02
CA THR A 48 0.17 -4.46 -20.53
C THR A 48 -0.38 -5.38 -19.44
N GLY A 49 -0.36 -4.95 -18.18
CA GLY A 49 -0.83 -5.76 -17.04
C GLY A 49 0.09 -6.95 -16.71
N LYS A 50 1.30 -7.03 -17.28
CA LYS A 50 2.28 -8.08 -16.96
C LYS A 50 2.73 -8.02 -15.51
N THR A 51 2.75 -6.82 -14.93
CA THR A 51 3.04 -6.62 -13.50
C THR A 51 1.74 -6.34 -12.77
N GLY A 52 1.25 -7.31 -12.00
CA GLY A 52 0.01 -7.13 -11.22
C GLY A 52 0.18 -6.21 -10.00
N TRP A 53 1.33 -6.25 -9.32
CA TRP A 53 1.61 -5.43 -8.13
C TRP A 53 3.05 -4.89 -8.14
N PRO A 54 3.26 -3.58 -8.37
CA PRO A 54 4.59 -2.98 -8.39
C PRO A 54 5.24 -2.93 -7.00
N HIS A 55 6.57 -2.79 -6.97
CA HIS A 55 7.33 -2.62 -5.73
C HIS A 55 6.80 -1.41 -4.93
N PRO A 56 6.70 -1.48 -3.58
CA PRO A 56 6.12 -0.40 -2.77
C PRO A 56 6.68 1.00 -3.06
N ARG A 57 7.99 1.10 -3.32
CA ARG A 57 8.65 2.37 -3.72
C ARG A 57 8.13 2.94 -5.04
N GLN A 58 7.94 2.07 -6.04
CA GLN A 58 7.40 2.47 -7.35
C GLN A 58 5.92 2.85 -7.23
N ARG A 59 5.16 2.16 -6.36
CA ARG A 59 3.78 2.56 -6.04
C ARG A 59 3.75 3.95 -5.41
N ALA A 60 4.54 4.21 -4.38
CA ALA A 60 4.59 5.53 -3.75
C ALA A 60 4.93 6.64 -4.77
N ALA A 61 5.86 6.38 -5.70
CA ALA A 61 6.15 7.30 -6.79
C ALA A 61 4.96 7.49 -7.76
N LEU A 62 4.28 6.42 -8.17
CA LEU A 62 3.08 6.50 -9.02
C LEU A 62 1.96 7.29 -8.34
N GLU A 63 1.73 7.04 -7.06
CA GLU A 63 0.71 7.74 -6.27
C GLU A 63 1.04 9.23 -6.12
N ALA A 64 2.32 9.59 -6.00
CA ALA A 64 2.76 10.98 -5.99
C ALA A 64 2.62 11.67 -7.35
N VAL A 65 2.82 10.95 -8.47
CA VAL A 65 2.72 11.50 -9.83
C VAL A 65 1.27 11.74 -10.24
N PHE A 66 0.38 10.77 -9.99
CA PHE A 66 -1.02 10.84 -10.41
C PHE A 66 -1.96 11.38 -9.34
N GLY A 67 -1.56 11.39 -8.06
CA GLY A 67 -2.45 11.73 -6.95
C GLY A 67 -3.53 10.67 -6.66
N CYS A 68 -3.50 9.54 -7.35
CA CYS A 68 -4.43 8.42 -7.21
C CYS A 68 -3.71 7.21 -6.60
N THR A 69 -4.43 6.34 -5.89
CA THR A 69 -3.81 5.13 -5.30
C THR A 69 -3.47 4.12 -6.39
N ALA A 70 -2.52 3.22 -6.14
CA ALA A 70 -2.20 2.15 -7.08
C ALA A 70 -3.42 1.26 -7.44
N GLY A 71 -4.38 1.13 -6.52
CA GLY A 71 -5.64 0.43 -6.77
C GLY A 71 -6.51 1.11 -7.83
N GLU A 72 -6.66 2.43 -7.76
CA GLU A 72 -7.40 3.23 -8.76
C GLU A 72 -6.71 3.19 -10.14
N LEU A 73 -5.38 3.05 -10.16
CA LEU A 73 -4.59 2.84 -11.37
C LEU A 73 -4.67 1.41 -11.92
N GLY A 74 -5.50 0.53 -11.36
CA GLY A 74 -5.71 -0.84 -11.84
C GLY A 74 -4.71 -1.88 -11.34
N PHE A 75 -3.84 -1.55 -10.37
CA PHE A 75 -2.99 -2.54 -9.71
C PHE A 75 -3.75 -3.23 -8.58
N SER A 76 -3.65 -4.56 -8.49
CA SER A 76 -4.34 -5.33 -7.44
C SER A 76 -3.35 -5.92 -6.44
N PRO A 77 -3.54 -5.71 -5.12
CA PRO A 77 -2.65 -6.29 -4.11
C PRO A 77 -2.76 -7.82 -4.17
N PRO A 78 -1.64 -8.55 -3.99
CA PRO A 78 -1.72 -9.98 -3.78
C PRO A 78 -2.55 -10.26 -2.52
N ALA A 79 -3.41 -11.29 -2.59
CA ALA A 79 -4.27 -11.69 -1.46
C ALA A 79 -3.41 -11.86 -0.19
N ARG A 80 -3.68 -11.01 0.80
CA ARG A 80 -2.82 -10.74 1.96
C ARG A 80 -2.59 -12.02 2.78
N ARG A 81 -1.38 -12.57 2.76
CA ARG A 81 -0.80 -13.14 3.98
C ARG A 81 -0.32 -11.96 4.82
N ARG A 82 -0.76 -11.92 6.08
CA ARG A 82 -0.51 -10.85 7.05
C ARG A 82 0.98 -10.73 7.36
N HIS A 83 1.75 -10.08 6.49
CA HIS A 83 3.08 -9.58 6.82
C HIS A 83 2.96 -8.12 7.27
N THR A 84 3.16 -7.95 8.57
CA THR A 84 3.40 -6.69 9.26
C THR A 84 4.73 -6.11 8.76
N SER A 85 4.68 -5.26 7.75
CA SER A 85 5.84 -4.48 7.31
C SER A 85 5.42 -3.02 7.17
N ASN A 86 5.64 -2.30 8.27
CA ASN A 86 5.84 -0.86 8.44
C ASN A 86 4.87 0.13 7.76
N PRO A 87 4.14 0.96 8.53
CA PRO A 87 3.35 2.06 8.01
C PRO A 87 4.28 3.26 7.73
N GLU A 88 4.70 3.45 6.49
CA GLU A 88 5.02 4.81 6.00
C GLU A 88 3.76 5.37 5.30
N GLU A 89 2.66 5.37 6.04
CA GLU A 89 1.46 6.12 5.69
C GLU A 89 1.75 7.58 6.05
N ASN A 90 2.10 8.39 5.06
CA ASN A 90 1.77 9.81 5.18
C ASN A 90 0.24 9.89 5.06
N PRO A 91 -0.50 10.27 6.11
CA PRO A 91 -1.95 10.38 6.06
C PRO A 91 -2.28 11.64 5.27
N VAL A 92 -2.18 11.58 3.94
CA VAL A 92 -2.55 12.68 3.06
C VAL A 92 -4.07 12.74 2.99
N ARG A 93 -4.66 13.36 4.02
CA ARG A 93 -5.79 14.30 3.94
C ARG A 93 -6.95 13.92 3.02
N ARG A 94 -7.33 12.64 2.95
CA ARG A 94 -8.57 12.17 2.30
C ARG A 94 -9.86 12.59 3.03
N ARG A 95 -9.80 13.55 3.95
CA ARG A 95 -10.93 13.89 4.83
C ARG A 95 -11.02 15.36 5.21
N ASN A 96 -10.89 16.28 4.24
CA ASN A 96 -11.32 17.66 4.46
C ASN A 96 -11.85 18.36 3.21
N PHE A 97 -12.82 17.75 2.52
CA PHE A 97 -13.56 18.48 1.47
C PHE A 97 -15.09 18.29 1.50
N LEU A 98 -15.64 17.65 2.53
CA LEU A 98 -17.08 17.65 2.80
C LEU A 98 -17.27 17.68 4.32
N THR A 99 -17.63 18.85 4.87
CA THR A 99 -18.78 19.02 5.77
C THR A 99 -18.99 20.52 6.01
N VAL A 100 -20.08 20.99 5.42
CA VAL A 100 -20.78 22.24 5.68
C VAL A 100 -21.41 22.22 7.08
N ALA A 101 -21.42 23.39 7.73
CA ALA A 101 -22.31 23.87 8.80
C ALA A 101 -22.25 23.29 10.24
N GLY A 102 -22.01 24.20 11.21
CA GLY A 102 -22.85 24.30 12.42
C GLY A 102 -22.24 23.97 13.79
N GLY A 103 -21.83 25.01 14.53
CA GLY A 103 -22.17 25.26 15.95
C GLY A 103 -21.83 24.25 17.07
N THR A 104 -20.87 24.64 17.92
CA THR A 104 -20.88 24.62 19.41
C THR A 104 -21.35 23.36 20.18
N THR A 105 -20.43 22.69 20.90
CA THR A 105 -20.39 22.56 22.39
C THR A 105 -19.25 21.61 22.84
N ALA A 106 -18.62 21.96 23.96
CA ALA A 106 -17.51 21.24 24.60
C ALA A 106 -18.00 20.15 25.58
N ALA A 107 -17.26 19.04 25.73
CA ALA A 107 -17.19 18.27 26.99
C ALA A 107 -16.12 17.14 26.99
N VAL A 108 -15.15 17.32 27.90
CA VAL A 108 -14.52 16.39 28.88
C VAL A 108 -13.81 15.06 28.50
N MET A 109 -12.72 14.90 29.24
CA MET A 109 -11.68 13.88 29.36
C MET A 109 -12.17 12.51 29.87
N PHE A 110 -11.39 11.44 29.64
CA PHE A 110 -10.82 10.50 30.64
C PHE A 110 -10.41 9.13 30.01
N PRO A 111 -9.43 8.41 30.61
CA PRO A 111 -8.47 7.54 29.91
C PRO A 111 -8.88 6.06 29.79
N SER A 112 -8.01 5.33 29.09
CA SER A 112 -8.06 3.90 28.76
C SER A 112 -8.20 2.96 29.96
N PRO A 113 -8.68 1.73 29.67
CA PRO A 113 -7.95 0.56 30.14
C PRO A 113 -7.69 -0.48 29.03
N VAL A 114 -6.46 -0.97 29.02
CA VAL A 114 -6.02 -2.20 28.33
C VAL A 114 -6.46 -3.43 29.13
N PRO A 115 -7.07 -4.44 28.49
CA PRO A 115 -7.03 -5.80 29.00
C PRO A 115 -6.07 -6.66 28.16
N ARG A 116 -4.96 -7.04 28.79
CA ARG A 116 -4.25 -8.29 28.47
C ARG A 116 -5.16 -9.45 28.86
N LEU A 117 -5.32 -10.43 27.98
CA LEU A 117 -5.64 -11.85 28.21
C LEU A 117 -5.64 -12.48 26.80
N ARG A 118 -5.24 -13.71 26.53
CA ARG A 118 -4.71 -14.83 27.32
C ARG A 118 -4.37 -15.85 26.24
N TRP A 119 -3.09 -16.05 25.96
CA TRP A 119 -2.65 -17.08 25.01
C TRP A 119 -2.59 -18.41 25.76
N GLY A 120 -3.44 -19.37 25.40
CA GLY A 120 -3.26 -20.80 25.66
C GLY A 120 -3.02 -21.49 24.31
N PRO A 121 -2.21 -22.56 24.24
CA PRO A 121 -2.76 -23.93 24.25
C PRO A 121 -1.73 -25.01 24.73
N PRO A 122 -1.93 -26.32 24.50
CA PRO A 122 -3.09 -27.18 24.78
C PRO A 122 -2.74 -28.34 25.75
N THR A 123 -3.78 -29.00 26.25
CA THR A 123 -3.77 -30.32 26.90
C THR A 123 -3.32 -31.43 25.95
N SER A 124 -2.51 -32.39 26.41
CA SER A 124 -2.91 -33.80 26.59
C SER A 124 -1.70 -34.73 26.86
N SER A 125 -1.83 -35.52 27.93
CA SER A 125 -1.36 -36.90 28.15
C SER A 125 0.07 -37.28 27.74
N GLY A 126 0.99 -37.62 28.63
CA GLY A 126 0.83 -38.65 29.66
C GLY A 126 1.09 -40.03 29.05
N SER A 127 2.34 -40.51 29.12
CA SER A 127 2.64 -41.94 29.20
C SER A 127 4.06 -42.15 29.71
N ALA A 128 4.15 -42.75 30.90
CA ALA A 128 5.35 -43.21 31.57
C ALA A 128 5.36 -44.74 31.59
N ALA A 129 6.52 -45.30 31.95
CA ALA A 129 6.85 -46.71 32.17
C ALA A 129 7.37 -47.46 30.92
N GLY A 130 8.48 -48.20 30.99
CA GLY A 130 9.24 -48.61 32.18
C GLY A 130 10.64 -49.10 31.81
N TRP A 131 11.55 -48.87 32.75
CA TRP A 131 12.83 -49.56 32.87
C TRP A 131 12.59 -50.99 33.36
N THR A 132 13.35 -51.94 32.83
CA THR A 132 13.63 -53.23 33.48
C THR A 132 15.13 -53.50 33.39
N PRO A 133 15.76 -53.97 34.48
CA PRO A 133 17.19 -54.27 34.54
C PRO A 133 17.57 -55.55 33.78
#